data_AF-A0A7C1KKN1-F1
#
_entry.id   AF-A0A7C1KKN1-F1
#
_cell.length_a   1.000
_cell.length_b   1.000
_cell.length_c   1.000
_cell.angle_alpha   90.00
_cell.angle_beta   90.00
_cell.angle_gamma   90.00
#
_symmetry.space_group_name_H-M   'P 1'
#
loop_
_entity.id
_entity.type
_entity.pdbx_description
1 polymer ?
#
loop_
_entity_poly.entity_id
_entity_poly.type
_entity_poly.pdbx_seq_one_letter_code
_entity_poly.pdbx_strand_id
1 'polypeptide(L)'
;MNTKVMFSSQKLDWRTPEEIYDKLDKEFHFDFDPCPTNPKFDGLEIEWGKCNFVNPPYGREIGKWLWKGYKEWLCGNTVVFLIPSRTDTNWWHDYVMFADEIRFIKGRLKFGGAKNSAPFPSAIVIFRGK
;
A
#
# COMPACT_ATOMS: atom_id res chain seq x y z
N MET A 1 -18.24 24.25 20.64
CA MET A 1 -17.25 23.18 20.36
C MET A 1 -18.03 21.98 19.82
N ASN A 2 -17.81 21.60 18.56
CA ASN A 2 -18.43 20.43 17.94
C ASN A 2 -17.32 19.62 17.24
N THR A 3 -16.71 18.72 18.00
CA THR A 3 -15.58 17.89 17.56
C THR A 3 -16.09 16.57 16.98
N LYS A 4 -16.77 16.62 15.83
CA LYS A 4 -17.03 15.40 15.03
C LYS A 4 -15.88 15.22 14.05
N VAL A 5 -14.79 14.60 14.54
CA VAL A 5 -13.71 14.08 13.71
C VAL A 5 -14.28 12.90 12.91
N MET A 6 -14.71 13.15 11.68
CA MET A 6 -15.20 12.11 10.77
C MET A 6 -14.03 11.45 10.03
N PHE A 7 -13.43 10.46 10.66
CA PHE A 7 -12.65 9.42 9.97
C PHE A 7 -13.14 8.05 10.45
N SER A 8 -14.38 7.67 10.10
CA SER A 8 -14.84 6.29 10.29
C SER A 8 -14.48 5.48 9.04
N SER A 9 -13.78 4.36 9.24
CA SER A 9 -13.32 3.43 8.20
C SER A 9 -14.46 2.52 7.72
N GLN A 10 -15.58 3.11 7.27
CA GLN A 10 -16.71 2.31 6.82
C GLN A 10 -16.62 2.06 5.32
N LYS A 11 -16.29 0.79 5.00
CA LYS A 11 -16.14 0.12 3.70
C LYS A 11 -14.74 0.26 3.08
N LEU A 12 -13.96 -0.81 3.23
CA LEU A 12 -12.56 -0.98 2.81
C LEU A 12 -12.43 -1.75 1.49
N ASP A 13 -13.41 -1.65 0.59
CA ASP A 13 -13.31 -2.22 -0.76
C ASP A 13 -12.56 -1.24 -1.69
N TRP A 14 -11.35 -0.86 -1.30
CA TRP A 14 -10.52 0.07 -2.06
C TRP A 14 -9.72 -0.69 -3.13
N ARG A 15 -10.43 -1.24 -4.12
CA ARG A 15 -9.75 -1.88 -5.25
C ARG A 15 -8.86 -0.86 -5.96
N THR A 16 -7.58 -1.20 -6.10
CA THR A 16 -6.59 -0.40 -6.84
C THR A 16 -7.13 -0.07 -8.22
N PRO A 17 -7.01 1.18 -8.71
CA PRO A 17 -7.35 1.48 -10.10
C PRO A 17 -6.58 0.55 -11.06
N GLU A 18 -7.29 -0.13 -11.94
CA GLU A 18 -6.75 -1.18 -12.82
C GLU A 18 -5.54 -0.68 -13.63
N GLU A 19 -5.64 0.52 -14.20
CA GLU A 19 -4.54 1.13 -14.96
C GLU A 19 -3.24 1.30 -14.14
N ILE A 20 -3.34 1.55 -12.83
CA ILE A 20 -2.17 1.68 -11.96
C ILE A 20 -1.57 0.31 -11.68
N TYR A 21 -2.41 -0.67 -11.36
CA TYR A 21 -1.96 -2.03 -11.11
C TYR A 21 -1.28 -2.59 -12.37
N ASP A 22 -1.93 -2.52 -13.53
CA ASP A 22 -1.41 -3.09 -14.78
C ASP A 22 -0.07 -2.48 -15.20
N LYS A 23 0.12 -1.17 -15.00
CA LYS A 23 1.40 -0.52 -15.29
C LYS A 23 2.52 -1.01 -14.39
N LEU A 24 2.23 -1.19 -13.10
CA LEU A 24 3.20 -1.72 -12.16
C LEU A 24 3.46 -3.21 -12.42
N ASP A 25 2.42 -4.00 -12.68
CA ASP A 25 2.57 -5.43 -12.95
C ASP A 25 3.34 -5.71 -14.24
N LYS A 26 3.19 -4.87 -15.27
CA LYS A 26 4.05 -4.91 -16.47
C LYS A 26 5.53 -4.64 -16.19
N GLU A 27 5.85 -3.86 -15.16
CA GLU A 27 7.23 -3.54 -14.79
C GLU A 27 7.81 -4.57 -13.82
N PHE A 28 7.02 -5.00 -12.84
CA PHE A 28 7.50 -5.78 -11.69
C PHE A 28 7.13 -7.26 -11.77
N HIS A 29 6.12 -7.63 -12.56
CA HIS A 29 5.61 -9.00 -12.69
C HIS A 29 5.27 -9.63 -11.34
N PHE A 30 4.20 -9.15 -10.70
CA PHE A 30 3.85 -9.58 -9.35
C PHE A 30 3.46 -11.05 -9.32
N ASP A 31 4.01 -11.80 -8.36
CA ASP A 31 3.66 -13.21 -8.12
C ASP A 31 2.75 -13.39 -6.90
N PHE A 32 2.55 -12.32 -6.12
CA PHE A 32 1.77 -12.39 -4.89
C PHE A 32 1.11 -11.05 -4.50
N ASP A 33 -0.09 -11.16 -3.93
CA ASP A 33 -0.85 -10.07 -3.31
C ASP A 33 -1.13 -10.45 -1.84
N PRO A 34 -0.47 -9.81 -0.85
CA PRO A 34 -0.71 -10.06 0.57
C PRO A 34 -2.04 -9.50 1.08
N CYS A 35 -2.67 -8.60 0.32
CA CYS A 35 -3.88 -7.88 0.70
C CYS A 35 -5.02 -8.09 -0.32
N PRO A 36 -5.33 -9.35 -0.72
CA PRO A 36 -6.28 -9.58 -1.79
C PRO A 36 -7.68 -9.18 -1.34
N THR A 37 -8.55 -8.92 -2.32
CA THR A 37 -9.97 -8.69 -2.02
C THR A 37 -10.59 -9.96 -1.42
N ASN A 38 -11.26 -9.85 -0.27
CA ASN A 38 -11.80 -10.98 0.50
C ASN A 38 -10.74 -12.03 0.88
N PRO A 39 -9.75 -11.66 1.70
CA PRO A 39 -8.65 -12.55 2.02
C PRO A 39 -9.14 -13.77 2.82
N LYS A 40 -8.61 -14.96 2.48
CA LYS A 40 -8.83 -16.22 3.21
C LYS A 40 -7.70 -16.54 4.20
N PHE A 41 -6.73 -15.64 4.31
CA PHE A 41 -5.52 -15.74 5.13
C PHE A 41 -5.20 -14.37 5.72
N ASP A 42 -4.36 -14.34 6.76
CA ASP A 42 -3.79 -13.08 7.25
C ASP A 42 -2.44 -12.82 6.56
N GLY A 43 -2.39 -11.79 5.71
CA GLY A 43 -1.20 -11.43 4.96
C GLY A 43 -0.01 -11.01 5.84
N LEU A 44 -0.23 -10.61 7.10
CA LEU A 44 0.86 -10.27 8.02
C LEU A 44 1.56 -11.50 8.59
N GLU A 45 0.90 -12.65 8.60
CA GLU A 45 1.32 -13.88 9.31
C GLU A 45 1.77 -15.01 8.37
N ILE A 46 1.85 -14.74 7.05
CA ILE A 46 2.28 -15.72 6.05
C ILE A 46 3.57 -15.30 5.34
N GLU A 47 4.20 -16.26 4.67
CA GLU A 47 5.31 -16.00 3.74
C GLU A 47 4.78 -15.30 2.48
N TRP A 48 5.57 -14.38 1.96
CA TRP A 48 5.27 -13.63 0.74
C TRP A 48 6.02 -14.21 -0.46
N GLY A 49 5.62 -13.81 -1.66
CA GLY A 49 6.26 -14.21 -2.92
C GLY A 49 7.58 -13.46 -3.17
N LYS A 50 8.15 -13.65 -4.37
CA LYS A 50 9.36 -12.94 -4.79
C LYS A 50 9.08 -11.51 -5.23
N CYS A 51 7.89 -11.22 -5.75
CA CYS A 51 7.50 -9.88 -6.17
C CYS A 51 6.06 -9.57 -5.76
N ASN A 52 5.93 -8.67 -4.79
CA ASN A 52 4.68 -8.49 -4.05
C ASN A 52 4.07 -7.11 -4.31
N PHE A 53 2.79 -7.08 -4.66
CA PHE A 53 2.02 -5.84 -4.68
C PHE A 53 1.18 -5.71 -3.41
N VAL A 54 1.36 -4.61 -2.68
CA VAL A 54 0.72 -4.40 -1.38
C VAL A 54 -0.13 -3.14 -1.40
N ASN A 55 -1.44 -3.32 -1.44
CA ASN A 55 -2.41 -2.25 -1.17
C ASN A 55 -3.10 -2.53 0.18
N PRO A 56 -2.46 -2.19 1.31
CA PRO A 56 -2.95 -2.60 2.62
C PRO A 56 -4.26 -1.91 2.98
N PRO A 57 -5.04 -2.46 3.92
CA PRO A 57 -6.15 -1.74 4.51
C PRO A 57 -5.66 -0.44 5.16
N TYR A 58 -6.20 0.69 4.71
CA TYR A 58 -5.77 2.00 5.19
C TYR A 58 -6.29 2.28 6.59
N GLY A 59 -5.40 2.82 7.45
CA GLY A 59 -5.73 3.13 8.82
C GLY A 59 -4.52 3.00 9.73
N ARG A 60 -4.77 2.54 10.96
CA ARG A 60 -3.75 2.44 12.02
C ARG A 60 -2.71 1.36 11.75
N GLU A 61 -3.04 0.37 10.93
CA GLU A 61 -2.21 -0.82 10.71
C GLU A 61 -1.18 -0.65 9.58
N ILE A 62 -1.16 0.48 8.85
CA ILE A 62 -0.22 0.73 7.75
C ILE A 62 1.23 0.50 8.19
N GLY A 63 1.58 0.93 9.41
CA GLY A 63 2.93 0.72 9.96
C GLY A 63 3.30 -0.77 10.11
N LYS A 64 2.35 -1.65 10.40
CA LYS A 64 2.60 -3.10 10.50
C LYS A 64 2.86 -3.72 9.13
N TRP A 65 2.11 -3.30 8.12
CA TRP A 65 2.30 -3.75 6.74
C TRP A 65 3.65 -3.30 6.18
N LEU A 66 4.04 -2.04 6.42
CA LEU A 66 5.36 -1.54 6.04
C LEU A 66 6.48 -2.26 6.76
N TRP A 67 6.33 -2.54 8.06
CA TRP A 67 7.29 -3.35 8.79
C TRP A 67 7.44 -4.77 8.18
N LYS A 68 6.33 -5.43 7.86
CA LYS A 68 6.34 -6.74 7.21
C LYS A 68 7.03 -6.67 5.84
N GLY A 69 6.64 -5.73 4.97
CA GLY A 69 7.29 -5.58 3.67
C GLY A 69 8.77 -5.20 3.74
N TYR A 70 9.17 -4.40 4.73
CA TYR A 70 10.58 -4.11 4.99
C TYR A 70 11.37 -5.37 5.33
N LYS A 71 10.82 -6.27 6.17
CA LYS A 71 11.45 -7.58 6.44
C LYS A 71 11.55 -8.45 5.19
N GLU A 72 10.50 -8.50 4.37
CA GLU A 72 10.51 -9.26 3.11
C GLU A 72 11.58 -8.74 2.15
N TRP A 73 11.73 -7.43 2.07
CA TRP A 73 12.81 -6.80 1.30
C TRP A 73 14.20 -7.16 1.83
N LEU A 74 14.42 -7.19 3.15
CA LEU A 74 15.67 -7.65 3.74
C LEU A 74 15.98 -9.12 3.40
N CYS A 75 14.95 -9.93 3.11
CA CYS A 75 15.09 -11.31 2.62
C CYS A 75 15.32 -11.41 1.09
N GLY A 76 15.45 -10.28 0.39
CA GLY A 76 15.71 -10.22 -1.05
C GLY A 76 14.45 -10.24 -1.91
N ASN A 77 13.26 -10.13 -1.33
CA ASN A 77 12.01 -10.07 -2.10
C ASN A 77 11.75 -8.63 -2.57
N THR A 78 11.13 -8.48 -3.74
CA THR A 78 10.64 -7.17 -4.22
C THR A 78 9.27 -6.88 -3.60
N VAL A 79 9.08 -5.65 -3.12
CA VAL A 79 7.83 -5.21 -2.49
C VAL A 79 7.44 -3.83 -3.01
N VAL A 80 6.23 -3.73 -3.57
CA VAL A 80 5.67 -2.51 -4.12
C VAL A 80 4.39 -2.15 -3.36
N PHE A 81 4.42 -1.05 -2.62
CA PHE A 81 3.29 -0.56 -1.84
C PHE A 81 2.52 0.53 -2.57
N LEU A 82 1.19 0.52 -2.44
CA LEU A 82 0.31 1.66 -2.69
C LEU A 82 -0.27 2.17 -1.37
N ILE A 83 0.22 3.32 -0.89
CA ILE A 83 -0.14 3.87 0.42
C ILE A 83 -0.43 5.37 0.37
N PRO A 84 -1.10 5.93 1.39
CA PRO A 84 -1.24 7.38 1.52
C PRO A 84 0.14 8.07 1.59
N SER A 85 0.31 9.19 0.89
CA SER A 85 1.52 10.02 0.99
C SER A 85 1.47 10.89 2.26
N ARG A 86 1.70 10.25 3.41
CA ARG A 86 1.74 10.88 4.74
C ARG A 86 3.18 10.93 5.24
N THR A 87 3.94 11.82 4.62
CA THR A 87 5.39 11.96 4.83
C THR A 87 5.78 12.39 6.24
N ASP A 88 4.80 12.80 7.06
CA ASP A 88 4.93 13.28 8.43
C ASP A 88 4.77 12.17 9.49
N THR A 89 4.43 10.95 9.09
CA THR A 89 4.13 9.85 10.03
C THR A 89 5.37 9.04 10.40
N ASN A 90 5.40 8.46 11.60
CA ASN A 90 6.52 7.64 12.06
C ASN A 90 6.84 6.50 11.08
N TRP A 91 5.84 5.73 10.63
CA TRP A 91 6.07 4.62 9.70
C TRP A 91 6.66 5.07 8.35
N TRP A 92 6.45 6.33 7.95
CA TRP A 92 7.08 6.87 6.76
C TRP A 92 8.59 7.00 6.99
N HIS A 93 8.96 7.65 8.09
CA HIS A 93 10.37 7.85 8.46
C HIS A 93 11.09 6.55 8.84
N ASP A 94 10.39 5.63 9.49
CA ASP A 94 10.96 4.38 9.99
C ASP A 94 11.16 3.33 8.87
N TYR A 95 10.35 3.36 7.80
CA TYR A 95 10.36 2.31 6.77
C TYR A 95 10.42 2.86 5.34
N VAL A 96 9.54 3.80 4.98
CA VAL A 96 9.44 4.30 3.60
C VAL A 96 10.71 5.02 3.15
N MET A 97 11.42 5.69 4.07
CA MET A 97 12.68 6.37 3.76
C MET A 97 13.82 5.43 3.34
N PHE A 98 13.66 4.11 3.53
CA PHE A 98 14.61 3.10 3.06
C PHE A 98 14.27 2.55 1.67
N ALA A 99 13.15 2.96 1.07
CA ALA A 99 12.76 2.51 -0.25
C ALA A 99 13.74 2.98 -1.33
N ASP A 100 13.96 2.13 -2.34
CA ASP A 100 14.80 2.45 -3.49
C ASP A 100 14.17 3.52 -4.38
N GLU A 101 12.83 3.56 -4.41
CA GLU A 101 12.08 4.49 -5.26
C GLU A 101 10.72 4.86 -4.64
N ILE A 102 10.35 6.15 -4.73
CA ILE A 102 9.05 6.66 -4.32
C ILE A 102 8.44 7.43 -5.50
N ARG A 103 7.28 7.00 -5.98
CA ARG A 103 6.53 7.67 -7.06
C ARG A 103 5.28 8.33 -6.51
N PHE A 104 5.26 9.66 -6.50
CA PHE A 104 4.06 10.39 -6.13
C PHE A 104 3.02 10.37 -7.25
N ILE A 105 1.76 10.16 -6.88
CA ILE A 105 0.65 10.17 -7.84
C ILE A 105 0.10 11.58 -7.94
N LYS A 106 0.08 12.14 -9.16
CA LYS A 106 -0.54 13.44 -9.43
C LYS A 106 -2.06 13.34 -9.26
N GLY A 107 -2.59 14.05 -8.27
CA GLY A 107 -4.04 14.13 -7.99
C GLY A 107 -4.49 13.23 -6.85
N ARG A 108 -5.75 12.78 -6.91
CA ARG A 108 -6.38 11.92 -5.89
C ARG A 108 -7.00 10.71 -6.57
N LEU A 109 -6.60 9.52 -6.14
CA LEU A 109 -7.09 8.28 -6.71
C LEU A 109 -8.59 8.11 -6.50
N LYS A 110 -9.27 7.53 -7.49
CA LYS A 110 -10.61 6.99 -7.34
C LYS A 110 -10.52 5.48 -7.26
N PHE A 111 -10.65 4.95 -6.05
CA PHE A 111 -10.65 3.52 -5.81
C PHE A 111 -12.02 2.92 -6.12
N GLY A 112 -12.05 1.72 -6.70
CA GLY A 112 -13.23 0.85 -6.89
C GLY A 112 -14.59 1.53 -7.10
N GLY A 113 -14.85 2.12 -8.28
CA GLY A 113 -16.17 2.67 -8.63
C GLY A 113 -16.70 3.80 -7.73
N ALA A 114 -15.89 4.30 -6.78
CA ALA A 114 -16.31 5.32 -5.84
C ALA A 114 -16.69 6.62 -6.55
N LYS A 115 -17.77 7.26 -6.09
CA LYS A 115 -18.27 8.54 -6.63
C LYS A 115 -17.24 9.66 -6.49
N ASN A 116 -16.50 9.65 -5.38
CA ASN A 116 -15.53 10.67 -5.04
C ASN A 116 -14.11 10.08 -5.00
N SER A 117 -13.11 10.92 -5.29
CA SER A 117 -11.71 10.57 -5.08
C SER A 117 -11.39 10.42 -3.59
N ALA A 118 -10.36 9.65 -3.28
CA ALA A 118 -9.81 9.52 -1.95
C ALA A 118 -9.46 10.90 -1.37
N PRO A 119 -9.75 11.15 -0.09
CA PRO A 119 -9.49 12.44 0.55
C PRO A 119 -8.01 12.69 0.87
N PHE A 120 -7.11 11.79 0.49
CA PHE A 120 -5.68 11.82 0.80
C PHE A 120 -4.82 11.62 -0.46
N PRO A 121 -3.60 12.18 -0.51
CA PRO A 121 -2.63 11.87 -1.56
C PRO A 121 -2.16 10.41 -1.46
N SER A 122 -1.68 9.84 -2.56
CA SER A 122 -1.14 8.48 -2.60
C SER A 122 0.27 8.48 -3.21
N ALA A 123 1.08 7.52 -2.78
CA ALA A 123 2.40 7.25 -3.34
C ALA A 123 2.55 5.74 -3.61
N ILE A 124 3.35 5.42 -4.64
CA ILE A 124 3.91 4.10 -4.83
C ILE A 124 5.28 4.08 -4.16
N VAL A 125 5.52 3.12 -3.29
CA VAL A 125 6.79 2.95 -2.57
C VAL A 125 7.37 1.61 -2.97
N ILE A 126 8.60 1.59 -3.47
CA ILE A 126 9.21 0.44 -4.13
C ILE A 126 10.49 0.06 -3.38
N PHE A 127 10.51 -1.17 -2.91
CA PHE A 127 11.70 -1.85 -2.40
C PHE A 127 12.08 -2.94 -3.40
N ARG A 128 13.25 -2.84 -4.03
CA ARG A 128 13.72 -3.81 -5.04
C ARG A 128 14.53 -4.90 -4.34
N GLY A 129 14.14 -6.15 -4.58
CA GLY A 129 14.88 -7.32 -4.13
C GLY A 129 16.27 -7.39 -4.77
N LYS A 130 17.22 -8.04 -4.09
CA LYS A 130 18.60 -8.24 -4.55
C LYS A 130 18.84 -9.67 -4.98
#